data_AF-A0A9W9ULZ2-F1
#
_entry.id   AF-A0A9W9ULZ2-F1
#
_cell.length_a   1.000
_cell.length_b   1.000
_cell.length_c   1.000
_cell.angle_alpha   90.00
_cell.angle_beta   90.00
_cell.angle_gamma   90.00
#
_symmetry.space_group_name_H-M   'P 1'
#
loop_
_entity.id
_entity.type
_entity.pdbx_description
1 polymer ?
#
loop_
_entity_poly.entity_id
_entity_poly.type
_entity_poly.pdbx_seq_one_letter_code
_entity_poly.pdbx_strand_id
1 'polypeptide(L)'
;MSVNAGRRPRSAIPGVIPTPWAAFATHGPMHARVTVEQVKAGFFQDLYKLHSARSTWWTGGAFAANFQTQLWKFDEGLIPKIPKTLQGL
;
A
#
# COMPACT_ATOMS: atom_id res chain seq x y z
N MET A 1 15.65 -9.68 -1.40
CA MET A 1 16.93 -9.36 -2.07
C MET A 1 17.05 -10.23 -3.32
N SER A 2 17.08 -9.63 -4.50
CA SER A 2 17.54 -10.27 -5.73
C SER A 2 18.09 -9.17 -6.63
N VAL A 3 19.41 -9.13 -6.77
CA VAL A 3 20.13 -8.25 -7.68
C VAL A 3 20.04 -8.84 -9.08
N ASN A 4 19.43 -8.12 -10.02
CA ASN A 4 19.57 -8.42 -11.45
C ASN A 4 20.00 -7.13 -12.16
N ALA A 5 21.29 -6.85 -12.06
CA ALA A 5 21.94 -5.75 -12.74
C ALA A 5 22.20 -6.16 -14.20
N GLY A 6 21.38 -5.73 -15.15
CA GLY A 6 21.72 -5.97 -16.55
C GLY A 6 20.64 -5.71 -17.60
N ARG A 7 20.50 -4.46 -18.03
CA ARG A 7 20.27 -4.18 -19.46
C ARG A 7 20.86 -2.82 -19.86
N ARG A 8 21.67 -2.84 -20.92
CA ARG A 8 22.65 -1.82 -21.34
C ARG A 8 21.97 -0.56 -21.93
N PRO A 9 22.54 0.65 -21.76
CA PRO A 9 22.11 1.83 -22.51
C PRO A 9 22.48 1.73 -24.00
N ARG A 10 21.58 2.22 -24.86
CA ARG A 10 21.75 2.31 -26.32
C ARG A 10 22.62 3.54 -26.64
N SER A 11 23.65 3.35 -27.48
CA SER A 11 24.64 4.30 -28.04
C SER A 11 24.98 5.58 -27.24
N ALA A 12 26.24 5.69 -26.79
CA ALA A 12 26.77 6.88 -26.15
C ALA A 12 26.82 8.09 -27.11
N ILE A 13 26.28 9.23 -26.66
CA ILE A 13 26.46 10.54 -27.31
C ILE A 13 27.83 11.09 -26.85
N PRO A 14 28.75 11.48 -27.76
CA PRO A 14 30.04 12.04 -27.39
C PRO A 14 29.89 13.27 -26.48
N GLY A 15 30.62 13.29 -25.36
CA GLY A 15 30.56 14.38 -24.38
C GLY A 15 29.57 14.17 -23.22
N VAL A 16 28.73 13.13 -23.26
CA VAL A 16 27.85 12.75 -22.15
C VAL A 16 28.42 11.52 -21.47
N ILE A 17 28.95 11.66 -20.26
CA ILE A 17 29.30 10.51 -19.41
C ILE A 17 27.97 9.92 -18.92
N PRO A 18 27.58 8.70 -19.32
CA PRO A 18 26.39 8.07 -18.79
C PRO A 18 26.62 7.86 -17.30
N THR A 19 25.82 8.50 -16.45
CA THR A 19 25.85 8.27 -15.01
C THR A 19 25.28 6.87 -14.77
N PRO A 20 26.10 5.87 -14.38
CA PRO A 20 25.55 4.55 -14.14
C PRO A 20 24.62 4.62 -12.92
N TRP A 21 23.40 4.09 -13.03
CA TRP A 21 22.54 3.89 -11.87
C TRP A 21 23.25 2.93 -10.91
N ALA A 22 23.66 3.42 -9.74
CA ALA A 22 24.36 2.61 -8.73
C ALA A 22 23.52 1.41 -8.25
N ALA A 23 22.20 1.54 -8.26
CA ALA A 23 21.26 0.46 -8.06
C ALA A 23 19.91 0.82 -8.71
N PHE A 24 19.26 -0.19 -9.30
CA PHE A 24 17.88 -0.10 -9.75
C PHE A 24 17.19 -1.41 -9.37
N ALA A 25 15.96 -1.32 -8.89
CA ALA A 25 15.14 -2.48 -8.58
C ALA A 25 13.77 -2.31 -9.22
N THR A 26 13.20 -3.41 -9.70
CA THR A 26 11.82 -3.41 -10.19
C THR A 26 10.89 -3.09 -9.04
N HIS A 27 10.11 -2.03 -9.21
CA HIS A 27 9.06 -1.66 -8.28
C HIS A 27 7.89 -2.66 -8.43
N GLY A 28 7.93 -3.73 -7.63
CA GLY A 28 6.96 -4.82 -7.68
C GLY A 28 5.51 -4.39 -7.34
N PRO A 29 4.56 -5.35 -7.38
CA PRO A 29 3.18 -5.10 -6.98
C PRO A 29 3.11 -4.48 -5.58
N MET A 30 2.51 -3.29 -5.49
CA MET A 30 2.54 -2.49 -4.26
C MET A 30 1.27 -2.59 -3.42
N HIS A 31 0.15 -3.05 -4.01
CA HIS A 31 -1.15 -3.09 -3.35
C HIS A 31 -1.68 -4.52 -3.30
N ALA A 32 -2.28 -4.88 -2.17
CA ALA A 32 -3.09 -6.07 -2.08
C ALA A 32 -4.26 -5.98 -3.07
N ARG A 33 -4.63 -7.11 -3.67
CA ARG A 33 -5.76 -7.20 -4.59
C ARG A 33 -6.67 -8.35 -4.17
N VAL A 34 -7.95 -8.15 -4.42
CA VAL A 34 -8.99 -9.18 -4.34
C VAL A 34 -9.71 -9.25 -5.68
N THR A 35 -10.28 -10.41 -5.96
CA THR A 35 -11.06 -10.65 -7.18
C THR A 35 -12.38 -9.89 -7.15
N VAL A 36 -13.01 -9.69 -8.32
CA VAL A 36 -14.32 -9.04 -8.41
C VAL A 36 -15.38 -9.88 -7.68
N GLU A 37 -15.26 -11.20 -7.73
CA GLU A 37 -16.13 -12.15 -7.06
C GLU A 37 -16.07 -11.97 -5.54
N GLN A 38 -14.88 -11.81 -4.98
CA GLN A 38 -14.69 -11.54 -3.55
C GLN A 38 -15.25 -10.18 -3.14
N VAL A 39 -15.07 -9.14 -3.96
CA VAL A 39 -15.69 -7.83 -3.68
C VAL A 39 -17.22 -7.96 -3.65
N LYS A 40 -17.81 -8.65 -4.63
CA LYS A 40 -19.26 -8.92 -4.66
C LYS A 40 -19.73 -9.76 -3.48
N ALA A 41 -18.89 -10.68 -2.99
CA ALA A 41 -19.18 -11.51 -1.83
C ALA A 41 -19.03 -10.76 -0.49
N GLY A 42 -18.62 -9.49 -0.49
CA GLY A 42 -18.58 -8.67 0.71
C GLY A 42 -17.22 -8.60 1.40
N PHE A 43 -16.12 -8.87 0.69
CA PHE A 43 -14.78 -8.90 1.28
C PHE A 43 -14.43 -7.68 2.14
N PHE A 44 -14.74 -6.46 1.68
CA PHE A 44 -14.42 -5.25 2.45
C PHE A 44 -15.31 -5.12 3.69
N GLN A 45 -16.58 -5.50 3.59
CA GLN A 45 -17.50 -5.50 4.73
C GLN A 45 -16.98 -6.44 5.82
N ASP A 46 -16.51 -7.63 5.45
CA ASP A 46 -15.89 -8.57 6.39
C ASP A 46 -14.56 -8.04 6.95
N LEU A 47 -13.72 -7.42 6.12
CA LEU A 47 -12.50 -6.76 6.57
C LEU A 47 -12.79 -5.66 7.62
N TYR A 48 -13.82 -4.85 7.39
CA TYR A 48 -14.21 -3.78 8.31
C TYR A 48 -14.83 -4.30 9.62
N LYS A 49 -15.34 -5.53 9.68
CA LYS A 49 -15.79 -6.16 10.96
C LYS A 49 -14.65 -6.40 11.95
N LEU A 50 -13.40 -6.37 11.49
CA LEU A 50 -12.23 -6.52 12.38
C LEU A 50 -11.98 -5.29 13.27
N HIS A 51 -12.52 -4.12 12.91
CA HIS A 51 -12.42 -2.95 13.77
C HIS A 51 -13.21 -3.17 15.06
N SER A 52 -12.73 -2.58 16.17
CA SER A 52 -13.26 -2.70 17.53
C SER A 52 -13.21 -4.10 18.15
N ALA A 53 -12.95 -5.16 17.39
CA ALA A 53 -12.77 -6.50 17.93
C ALA A 53 -11.64 -6.48 18.97
N ARG A 54 -11.98 -6.79 20.23
CA ARG A 54 -11.04 -6.73 21.36
C ARG A 54 -10.35 -5.37 21.50
N SER A 55 -11.10 -4.29 21.33
CA SER A 55 -10.57 -2.92 21.42
C SER A 55 -9.38 -2.67 20.48
N THR A 56 -9.44 -3.21 19.26
CA THR A 56 -8.37 -3.09 18.25
C THR A 56 -8.90 -2.44 16.97
N TRP A 57 -8.12 -1.54 16.38
CA TRP A 57 -8.43 -0.90 15.10
C TRP A 57 -7.21 -0.99 14.18
N TRP A 58 -7.48 -1.19 12.88
CA TRP A 58 -6.47 -1.47 11.88
C TRP A 58 -6.35 -0.31 10.88
N THR A 59 -5.15 -0.04 10.38
CA THR A 59 -4.87 0.94 9.32
C THR A 59 -3.76 0.40 8.40
N GLY A 60 -3.25 1.21 7.48
CA GLY A 60 -2.14 0.88 6.60
C GLY A 60 -2.57 0.27 5.26
N GLY A 61 -1.59 -0.32 4.56
CA GLY A 61 -1.73 -0.81 3.19
C GLY A 61 -2.78 -1.88 2.92
N ALA A 62 -3.34 -2.50 3.97
CA ALA A 62 -4.45 -3.45 3.86
C ALA A 62 -5.82 -2.74 3.84
N PHE A 63 -5.92 -1.53 4.40
CA PHE A 63 -7.17 -0.76 4.54
C PHE A 63 -7.19 0.49 3.65
N ALA A 64 -6.04 0.97 3.20
CA ALA A 64 -5.88 2.11 2.32
C ALA A 64 -4.73 1.88 1.32
N ALA A 65 -4.65 2.74 0.29
CA ALA A 65 -3.54 2.70 -0.65
C ALA A 65 -2.22 3.06 0.04
N ASN A 66 -1.12 2.43 -0.39
CA ASN A 66 0.26 2.65 0.09
C ASN A 66 0.88 3.99 -0.35
N PHE A 67 0.08 5.05 -0.31
CA PHE A 67 0.52 6.42 -0.54
C PHE A 67 0.28 7.21 0.73
N GLN A 68 1.28 7.95 1.19
CA GLN A 68 1.25 8.66 2.47
C GLN A 68 0.00 9.53 2.61
N THR A 69 -0.39 10.28 1.58
CA THR A 69 -1.61 11.10 1.59
C THR A 69 -2.89 10.28 1.79
N GLN A 70 -2.96 9.07 1.23
CA GLN A 70 -4.14 8.20 1.38
C GLN A 70 -4.20 7.55 2.76
N LEU A 71 -3.04 7.18 3.31
CA LEU A 71 -2.95 6.66 4.68
C LEU A 71 -3.41 7.71 5.69
N TRP A 72 -2.88 8.94 5.60
CA TRP A 72 -3.29 10.03 6.51
C TRP A 72 -4.78 10.35 6.40
N LYS A 73 -5.31 10.43 5.18
CA LYS A 73 -6.75 10.64 4.96
C LYS A 73 -7.61 9.53 5.59
N PHE A 74 -7.14 8.28 5.55
CA PHE A 74 -7.84 7.17 6.19
C PHE A 74 -7.82 7.31 7.72
N ASP A 75 -6.64 7.60 8.29
CA ASP A 75 -6.44 7.77 9.73
C ASP A 75 -7.28 8.92 10.29
N GLU A 76 -7.30 10.07 9.60
CA GLU A 76 -8.15 11.23 9.93
C GLU A 76 -9.64 10.87 9.98
N GLY A 77 -10.08 9.91 9.14
CA GLY A 77 -11.44 9.41 9.15
C GLY A 77 -11.73 8.35 10.20
N LEU A 78 -10.72 7.59 10.64
CA LEU A 78 -10.85 6.48 11.59
C LEU A 78 -10.75 6.94 13.05
N ILE A 79 -9.75 7.76 13.38
CA ILE A 79 -9.42 8.15 14.77
C ILE A 79 -10.63 8.75 15.51
N PRO A 80 -11.41 9.69 14.92
CA PRO A 80 -12.58 10.26 15.61
C PRO A 80 -13.71 9.27 15.86
N LYS A 81 -13.71 8.11 15.20
CA LYS A 81 -14.74 7.06 15.36
C LYS A 81 -14.42 6.08 16.48
N ILE A 82 -13.15 5.94 16.86
CA ILE A 82 -12.68 4.99 17.88
C ILE A 82 -13.45 5.15 19.21
N PRO A 83 -13.62 6.35 19.78
CA PRO A 83 -14.35 6.51 21.05
C PRO A 83 -15.81 6.05 20.96
N LYS A 84 -16.47 6.25 19.82
CA LYS A 84 -17.86 5.82 19.61
C LYS A 84 -17.96 4.30 19.58
N THR A 85 -16.98 3.63 18.98
CA THR A 85 -16.95 2.16 18.94
C THR A 85 -16.62 1.52 20.29
N LEU A 86 -15.96 2.26 21.20
CA LEU A 86 -15.71 1.81 22.57
C LEU A 86 -16.95 1.87 23.47
N GLN A 87 -17.85 2.83 23.24
CA GLN A 87 -19.07 2.99 24.05
C GLN A 87 -20.14 1.94 23.75
N GLY A 88 -20.02 1.19 22.64
CA GLY A 88 -20.93 0.12 22.25
C GLY A 88 -20.42 -1.30 22.52
N LEU A 89 -19.25 -1.44 23.15
CA LEU A 89 -18.72 -2.70 23.69
C LEU A 89 -19.17 -2.88 25.15
#